data_AF-B5DCJ1-F1
#
_entry.id   AF-B5DCJ1-F1
#
_cell.length_a   1.000
_cell.length_b   1.000
_cell.length_c   1.000
_cell.angle_alpha   90.00
_cell.angle_beta   90.00
_cell.angle_gamma   90.00
#
_symmetry.space_group_name_H-M   'P 1'
#
loop_
_entity.id
_entity.type
_entity.pdbx_description
1 polymer ?
#
loop_
_entity_poly.entity_id
_entity_poly.type
_entity_poly.pdbx_seq_one_letter_code
_entity_poly.pdbx_strand_id
1 'polypeptide(L)' 'MVGKVPGLLELQAGPPVELTAPMAKGYDMGVVVLVDYVETLATFFTHPSHDEVHELYMQVCEQGGTIGYDIEF' A
#
# COMPACT_ATOMS: atom_id res chain seq x y z
N MET A 1 -10.58 2.34 -1.47
CA MET A 1 -10.73 1.80 -0.11
C MET A 1 -11.05 2.88 0.93
N VAL A 2 -10.52 4.10 0.80
CA VAL A 2 -10.87 5.24 1.68
C VAL A 2 -12.39 5.40 1.76
N GLY A 3 -12.91 5.57 2.97
CA GLY A 3 -14.35 5.65 3.26
C GLY A 3 -15.09 4.30 3.31
N LYS A 4 -14.43 3.18 2.94
CA LYS A 4 -14.96 1.81 3.13
C LYS A 4 -14.29 1.07 4.29
N VAL A 5 -12.98 1.25 4.45
CA VAL A 5 -12.19 0.61 5.52
C VAL A 5 -12.17 1.55 6.74
N PRO A 6 -12.66 1.11 7.92
CA PRO A 6 -12.53 1.88 9.15
C PRO A 6 -11.06 2.18 9.47
N GLY A 7 -10.77 3.41 9.88
CA GLY A 7 -9.41 3.85 10.23
C GLY A 7 -8.49 4.18 9.05
N LEU A 8 -8.88 3.86 7.81
CA LEU A 8 -8.11 4.26 6.62
C LEU A 8 -8.34 5.74 6.31
N LEU A 9 -7.33 6.56 6.56
CA LEU A 9 -7.36 8.00 6.33
C LEU A 9 -7.01 8.34 4.88
N GLU A 10 -5.97 7.71 4.33
CA GLU A 10 -5.46 8.03 3.01
C GLU A 10 -4.85 6.82 2.31
N LEU A 11 -4.99 6.77 0.99
CA LEU A 11 -4.28 5.81 0.14
C LEU A 11 -3.83 6.52 -1.13
N GLN A 12 -2.52 6.50 -1.37
CA GLN A 12 -1.91 7.00 -2.61
C GLN A 12 -1.10 5.88 -3.26
N ALA A 13 -1.11 5.84 -4.59
CA ALA A 13 -0.30 4.92 -5.37
C ALA A 13 0.20 5.61 -6.64
N GLY A 14 1.43 5.31 -7.05
CA GLY A 14 2.01 5.88 -8.26
C GLY A 14 3.43 5.41 -8.55
N PRO A 15 3.96 5.73 -9.73
CA PRO A 15 5.34 5.40 -10.08
C PRO A 15 6.34 6.30 -9.33
N PRO A 16 7.61 5.89 -9.23
CA PRO A 16 8.68 6.77 -8.80
C PRO A 16 8.72 8.05 -9.65
N VAL A 17 8.92 9.19 -8.98
CA VAL A 17 9.17 10.46 -9.66
C VAL A 17 10.47 10.36 -10.46
N GLU A 18 10.46 10.79 -11.72
CA GLU A 18 11.60 10.65 -12.65
C GLU A 18 12.92 11.13 -12.06
N LEU A 19 12.90 12.29 -11.38
CA LEU A 19 14.08 12.90 -10.76
C LEU A 19 14.77 11.98 -9.72
N THR A 20 13.99 11.17 -9.00
CA THR A 20 14.48 10.30 -7.92
C THR A 20 14.31 8.82 -8.25
N ALA A 21 13.91 8.46 -9.47
CA ALA A 21 13.72 7.08 -9.91
C ALA A 21 14.94 6.17 -9.65
N PRO A 22 16.21 6.62 -9.77
CA PRO A 22 17.36 5.79 -9.40
C PRO A 22 17.40 5.33 -7.93
N MET A 23 16.70 6.03 -7.03
CA MET A 23 16.60 5.66 -5.61
C MET A 23 15.60 4.53 -5.36
N ALA A 24 14.69 4.26 -6.31
CA ALA A 24 13.65 3.25 -6.17
C ALA A 24 14.16 1.80 -6.28
N LYS A 25 15.48 1.58 -6.44
CA LYS A 25 16.12 0.25 -6.42
C LYS A 25 15.50 -0.80 -7.36
N GLY A 26 14.92 -0.36 -8.47
CA GLY A 26 14.29 -1.23 -9.46
C GLY A 26 12.78 -1.46 -9.25
N TYR A 27 12.21 -0.96 -8.15
CA TYR A 27 10.75 -0.89 -7.98
C TYR A 27 10.18 0.24 -8.85
N ASP A 28 9.06 -0.01 -9.51
CA ASP A 28 8.40 0.88 -10.46
C ASP A 28 7.05 1.43 -9.95
N MET A 29 6.66 1.05 -8.74
CA MET A 29 5.44 1.51 -8.07
C MET A 29 5.67 1.69 -6.57
N GLY A 30 5.07 2.72 -5.99
CA GLY A 30 4.96 2.93 -4.56
C GLY A 30 3.48 3.05 -4.14
N VAL A 31 3.19 2.57 -2.93
CA VAL A 31 1.88 2.71 -2.29
C VAL A 31 2.10 3.26 -0.88
N VAL A 32 1.37 4.31 -0.53
CA VAL A 32 1.37 4.91 0.81
C VAL A 32 -0.05 4.81 1.36
N VAL A 33 -0.14 4.24 2.56
CA VAL A 33 -1.40 4.07 3.29
C VAL A 33 -1.24 4.78 4.63
N LEU A 34 -2.17 5.68 4.94
CA LEU A 34 -2.24 6.34 6.24
C LEU A 34 -3.44 5.79 7.00
N VAL A 35 -3.20 5.27 8.20
CA VAL A 35 -4.23 4.82 9.14
C VAL A 35 -4.25 5.70 10.39
N ASP A 36 -5.37 5.71 11.10
CA ASP A 36 -5.59 6.58 12.26
C ASP A 36 -4.83 6.12 13.52
N TYR A 37 -4.79 4.82 13.79
CA TYR A 37 -4.11 4.20 14.94
C TYR A 37 -3.55 2.83 14.59
N VAL A 38 -2.49 2.38 15.28
CA VAL A 38 -1.86 1.08 15.04
C VAL A 38 -2.83 -0.09 15.20
N GLU A 39 -3.81 0.03 16.10
CA GLU A 39 -4.80 -1.00 16.36
C GLU A 39 -5.71 -1.25 15.14
N THR A 40 -5.82 -0.28 14.24
CA THR A 40 -6.63 -0.41 13.02
C THR A 40 -5.88 -1.06 11.86
N LEU A 41 -4.55 -1.25 11.92
CA LEU A 41 -3.78 -1.97 10.90
C LEU A 41 -4.32 -3.37 10.66
N ALA A 42 -4.65 -4.10 11.74
CA ALA A 42 -5.23 -5.43 11.63
C ALA A 42 -6.59 -5.40 10.89
N THR A 43 -7.40 -4.37 11.15
CA THR A 43 -8.69 -4.18 10.46
C THR A 43 -8.46 -3.83 8.99
N PHE A 44 -7.48 -2.99 8.68
CA PHE A 44 -7.11 -2.65 7.31
C PHE A 44 -6.72 -3.90 6.49
N PHE A 45 -5.85 -4.76 7.01
CA PHE A 45 -5.40 -5.96 6.30
C PHE A 45 -6.46 -7.07 6.17
N THR A 46 -7.42 -7.13 7.10
CA THR A 46 -8.46 -8.17 7.11
C THR A 46 -9.78 -7.72 6.50
N HIS A 47 -9.88 -6.45 6.08
CA HIS A 47 -11.10 -5.93 5.50
C HIS A 47 -11.36 -6.53 4.11
N PRO A 48 -12.58 -6.96 3.75
CA PRO A 48 -12.87 -7.57 2.44
C PRO A 48 -12.53 -6.67 1.23
N SER A 49 -12.56 -5.35 1.39
CA SER A 49 -12.10 -4.45 0.33
C SER A 49 -10.60 -4.55 0.02
N HIS A 50 -9.80 -5.16 0.91
CA HIS A 50 -8.40 -5.47 0.66
C HIS A 50 -8.25 -6.67 -0.28
N ASP A 51 -9.25 -7.56 -0.37
CA ASP A 51 -9.24 -8.71 -1.28
C ASP A 51 -9.16 -8.26 -2.74
N GLU A 52 -9.96 -7.25 -3.13
CA GLU A 52 -9.93 -6.67 -4.49
C GLU A 52 -8.55 -6.09 -4.84
N VAL A 53 -7.88 -5.45 -3.87
CA VAL A 53 -6.54 -4.89 -4.06
C VAL A 53 -5.48 -6.00 -4.11
N HIS A 54 -5.64 -7.04 -3.29
CA HIS A 54 -4.75 -8.18 -3.28
C HIS A 54 -4.83 -8.99 -4.58
N GLU A 55 -6.03 -9.17 -5.15
CA GLU A 55 -6.18 -9.79 -6.46
C GLU A 55 -5.47 -9.01 -7.56
N LEU A 56 -5.61 -7.67 -7.57
CA LEU A 56 -4.87 -6.82 -8.51
C LEU A 56 -3.36 -6.97 -8.31
N TYR A 57 -2.89 -6.90 -7.07
CA TYR A 57 -1.48 -7.12 -6.70
C TYR A 57 -0.94 -8.43 -7.28
N MET A 58 -1.67 -9.53 -7.12
CA MET A 58 -1.25 -10.85 -7.63
C MET A 58 -1.18 -10.91 -9.16
N GLN A 59 -1.90 -10.03 -9.87
CA GLN A 59 -1.89 -9.95 -11.33
C GLN A 59 -0.76 -9.08 -11.88
N VAL A 60 -0.36 -8.03 -11.15
CA VAL A 60 0.56 -7.00 -11.66
C VAL A 60 1.93 -7.04 -11.03
N CYS A 61 2.06 -7.56 -9.81
CA CYS A 61 3.33 -7.62 -9.09
C CYS A 61 3.97 -9.00 -9.25
N GLU A 62 5.30 -9.01 -9.42
CA GLU A 62 6.08 -10.25 -9.36
C GLU A 62 5.99 -10.86 -7.95
N GLN A 63 5.85 -12.18 -7.87
CA GLN A 63 5.75 -12.86 -6.58
C GLN A 63 7.03 -12.64 -5.75
N GLY A 64 6.89 -11.98 -4.60
CA GLY A 64 8.03 -11.61 -3.75
C GLY A 64 8.75 -10.31 -4.18
N GLY A 65 8.25 -9.62 -5.21
CA GLY A 65 8.76 -8.34 -5.71
C GLY A 65 8.22 -7.13 -4.96
N THR A 66 7.92 -7.25 -3.66
CA THR A 66 7.34 -6.16 -2.86
C THR A 66 8.00 -6.09 -1.50
N ILE A 67 8.25 -4.86 -1.08
CA ILE A 67 8.75 -4.52 0.25
C ILE A 67 7.74 -3.58 0.91
N GLY A 68 7.49 -3.79 2.20
CA GLY A 68 6.55 -3.00 2.98
C GLY A 68 7.10 -2.74 4.38
N TYR A 69 6.79 -1.57 4.92
CA TYR A 69 7.16 -1.14 6.26
C TYR A 69 5.99 -0.41 6.88
N ASP A 70 5.65 -0.76 8.12
CA ASP A 70 4.71 -0.01 8.95
C ASP A 70 5.52 0.89 9.89
N ILE A 71 5.19 2.19 9.93
CA ILE A 71 5.94 3.19 10.69
C ILE A 71 4.96 4.10 11.43
N GLU A 72 5.19 4.29 12.74
CA GLU A 72 4.49 5.26 13.57
C GLU A 72 5.32 6.56 13.68
N PHE A 73 4.64 7.70 13.68
CA PHE A 73 5.23 9.04 13.80
C PHE A 73 4.58 9.85 14.92
#